data_AF-A0A3Q9QPU3-F1
#
_entry.id   AF-A0A3Q9QPU3-F1
#
_cell.length_a   1.000
_cell.length_b   1.000
_cell.length_c   1.000
_cell.angle_alpha   90.00
_cell.angle_beta   90.00
_cell.angle_gamma   90.00
#
_symmetry.space_group_name_H-M   'P 1'
#
loop_
_entity.id
_entity.type
_entity.pdbx_description
1 polymer ?
#
loop_
_entity_poly.entity_id
_entity_poly.type
_entity_poly.pdbx_seq_one_letter_code
_entity_poly.pdbx_strand_id
1 'polypeptide(L)'
;MNKQWKKAPLSIPAEYTYFNAGVLLMNLQKWRENKISSQVIQYIKEHPKLIKLMDQDALNAVLYDKCLKLEPKWNYTKGVMKRYNIDNPAIVHFTGPKKPWNSKHPFKHEYLRYLHSSLLGQAIESPKYTKWPILNRPLLFIKLVSFLNLLR
;
A
#
# COMPACT_ATOMS: atom_id res chain seq x y z
N MET A 1 17.44 16.58 9.72
CA MET A 1 16.20 16.42 10.52
C MET A 1 15.53 15.08 10.21
N ASN A 2 15.75 14.07 11.06
CA ASN A 2 15.21 12.72 10.91
C ASN A 2 13.74 12.68 11.37
N LYS A 3 12.78 12.68 10.43
CA LYS A 3 11.40 12.24 10.73
C LYS A 3 11.39 10.72 10.85
N GLN A 4 11.84 10.22 12.01
CA GLN A 4 11.47 8.90 12.51
C GLN A 4 9.95 8.98 12.70
N TRP A 5 9.19 8.19 11.95
CA TRP A 5 7.74 8.14 12.10
C TRP A 5 7.49 7.63 13.51
N LYS A 6 7.14 8.54 14.43
CA LYS A 6 6.81 8.21 15.82
C LYS A 6 5.79 7.07 15.73
N LYS A 7 6.12 5.90 16.33
CA LYS A 7 5.17 4.80 16.48
C LYS A 7 3.82 5.42 16.84
N ALA A 8 2.78 5.11 16.09
CA ALA A 8 1.44 5.53 16.48
C ALA A 8 1.25 5.12 17.96
N PRO A 9 0.61 5.95 18.81
CA PRO A 9 0.44 5.70 20.24
C PRO A 9 -0.56 4.55 20.47
N LEU A 10 -0.32 3.40 19.85
CA LEU A 10 -1.20 2.22 19.82
C LEU A 10 -0.92 1.30 21.01
N SER A 11 -0.16 1.77 22.00
CA SER A 11 0.25 0.99 23.19
C SER A 11 0.84 -0.39 22.85
N ILE A 12 1.51 -0.52 21.70
CA ILE A 12 2.18 -1.76 21.30
C ILE A 12 3.48 -1.91 22.09
N PRO A 13 3.69 -3.04 22.80
CA PRO A 13 4.92 -3.28 23.54
C PRO A 13 6.17 -3.20 22.66
N ALA A 14 7.31 -2.83 23.25
CA ALA A 14 8.50 -2.43 22.50
C ALA A 14 9.14 -3.59 21.71
N GLU A 15 8.98 -4.82 22.20
CA GLU A 15 9.45 -6.06 21.62
C GLU A 15 8.73 -6.41 20.31
N TYR A 16 7.51 -5.91 20.11
CA TYR A 16 6.76 -6.14 18.88
C TYR A 16 7.08 -5.09 17.82
N THR A 17 7.15 -5.56 16.58
CA THR A 17 7.49 -4.73 15.43
C THR A 17 6.24 -4.31 14.68
N TYR A 18 6.11 -3.00 14.46
CA TYR A 18 5.07 -2.45 13.59
C TYR A 18 5.30 -2.88 12.13
N PHE A 19 4.29 -3.45 11.47
CA PHE A 19 4.35 -3.92 10.09
C PHE A 19 3.61 -3.00 9.10
N ASN A 20 3.97 -3.10 7.82
CA ASN A 20 3.26 -2.42 6.73
C ASN A 20 2.10 -3.29 6.21
N ALA A 21 0.93 -2.71 6.00
CA ALA A 21 -0.27 -3.45 5.58
C ALA A 21 -0.39 -3.68 4.06
N GLY A 22 0.57 -3.22 3.25
CA GLY A 22 0.47 -3.30 1.79
C GLY A 22 0.70 -4.70 1.20
N VAL A 23 1.35 -5.60 1.94
CA VAL A 23 1.53 -7.01 1.56
C VAL A 23 1.34 -7.85 2.81
N LEU A 24 0.32 -8.70 2.81
CA LEU A 24 -0.04 -9.57 3.93
C LEU A 24 -0.27 -10.99 3.42
N LEU A 25 0.38 -11.96 4.05
CA LEU A 25 0.01 -13.37 3.92
C LEU A 25 -0.91 -13.73 5.11
N MET A 26 -2.15 -14.08 4.82
CA MET A 26 -3.19 -14.22 5.85
C MET A 26 -3.70 -15.65 5.96
N ASN A 27 -3.73 -16.17 7.18
CA ASN A 27 -4.49 -17.38 7.48
C ASN A 27 -5.98 -17.03 7.60
N LEU A 28 -6.72 -17.19 6.49
CA LEU A 28 -8.12 -16.77 6.40
C LEU A 28 -9.06 -17.59 7.30
N GLN A 29 -8.73 -18.85 7.58
CA GLN A 29 -9.51 -19.64 8.52
C GLN A 29 -9.43 -19.03 9.92
N LYS A 30 -8.22 -18.85 10.45
CA LYS A 30 -8.02 -18.21 11.75
C LYS A 30 -8.56 -16.78 11.79
N TRP A 31 -8.45 -16.04 10.68
CA TRP A 31 -9.00 -14.68 10.57
C TRP A 31 -10.50 -14.64 10.83
N ARG A 32 -11.25 -15.58 10.25
CA ARG A 32 -12.70 -15.70 10.43
C ARG A 32 -13.07 -16.22 11.82
N GLU A 33 -12.41 -17.29 12.27
CA GLU A 33 -12.65 -17.89 13.60
C GLU A 33 -12.48 -16.85 14.72
N ASN A 34 -11.46 -15.99 14.61
CA ASN A 34 -11.17 -14.97 15.60
C ASN A 34 -11.88 -13.64 15.33
N LYS A 35 -12.74 -13.54 14.30
CA LYS A 35 -13.48 -12.32 13.93
C LYS A 35 -12.59 -11.06 13.82
N ILE A 36 -11.39 -11.20 13.24
CA ILE A 36 -10.37 -10.13 13.22
C ILE A 36 -10.88 -8.86 12.55
N SER A 37 -11.63 -8.97 11.44
CA SER A 37 -12.20 -7.79 10.76
C SER A 37 -13.09 -6.95 11.69
N SER A 38 -13.92 -7.60 12.50
CA SER A 38 -14.79 -6.90 13.47
C SER A 38 -13.97 -6.19 14.53
N GLN A 39 -12.90 -6.81 15.03
CA GLN A 39 -12.01 -6.20 16.02
C GLN A 39 -11.29 -4.98 15.45
N VAL A 40 -10.77 -5.08 14.21
CA VAL A 40 -10.10 -3.96 13.53
C VAL A 40 -11.06 -2.79 13.30
N ILE A 41 -12.27 -3.06 12.82
CA ILE A 41 -13.30 -2.02 12.63
C ILE A 41 -13.68 -1.38 13.96
N GLN A 42 -13.86 -2.19 15.02
CA GLN A 42 -14.19 -1.70 16.35
C GLN A 42 -13.08 -0.80 16.90
N TYR A 43 -11.82 -1.21 16.78
CA TYR A 43 -10.66 -0.44 17.22
C TYR A 43 -10.60 0.94 16.53
N ILE A 44 -10.88 1.01 15.23
CA ILE A 44 -10.93 2.30 14.49
C ILE A 44 -12.01 3.21 15.08
N LYS A 45 -13.18 2.67 15.39
CA LYS A 45 -14.32 3.42 15.95
C LYS A 45 -14.04 3.93 17.37
N GLU A 46 -13.38 3.12 18.19
CA GLU A 46 -13.09 3.44 19.60
C GLU A 46 -11.90 4.39 19.74
N HIS A 47 -10.96 4.37 18.78
CA HIS A 47 -9.70 5.13 18.87
C HIS A 47 -9.44 6.08 17.70
N PRO A 48 -10.42 6.89 17.24
CA PRO A 48 -10.26 7.71 16.02
C PRO A 48 -9.12 8.74 16.12
N LYS A 49 -8.77 9.17 17.34
CA LYS A 49 -7.66 10.11 17.59
C LYS A 49 -6.27 9.45 17.51
N LEU A 50 -6.19 8.12 17.70
CA LEU A 50 -4.92 7.37 17.66
C LEU A 50 -4.58 6.90 16.24
N ILE A 51 -5.61 6.64 15.42
CA ILE A 51 -5.47 6.16 14.04
C ILE A 51 -5.01 7.28 13.11
N LYS A 52 -3.79 7.16 12.59
CA LYS A 52 -3.20 8.07 11.59
C LYS A 52 -3.08 7.43 10.22
N LEU A 53 -2.82 6.13 10.19
CA LEU A 53 -2.64 5.31 8.98
C LEU A 53 -3.78 4.30 8.84
N MET A 54 -5.01 4.74 9.14
CA MET A 54 -6.25 4.00 8.91
C MET A 54 -6.17 2.52 9.37
N ASP A 55 -6.43 1.61 8.45
CA ASP A 55 -6.40 0.17 8.65
C ASP A 55 -5.03 -0.35 9.10
N GLN A 56 -3.91 0.22 8.61
CA GLN A 56 -2.58 -0.24 9.01
C GLN A 56 -2.34 -0.05 10.52
N ASP A 57 -2.75 1.09 11.08
CA ASP A 57 -2.63 1.31 12.53
C ASP A 57 -3.51 0.36 13.32
N ALA A 58 -4.77 0.19 12.92
CA ALA A 58 -5.69 -0.69 13.60
C ALA A 58 -5.28 -2.16 13.52
N LEU A 59 -4.77 -2.61 12.36
CA LEU A 59 -4.19 -3.94 12.18
C LEU A 59 -3.01 -4.17 13.12
N ASN A 60 -2.10 -3.20 13.22
CA ASN A 60 -0.98 -3.30 14.15
C ASN A 60 -1.43 -3.32 15.61
N ALA A 61 -2.45 -2.55 15.98
CA ALA A 61 -2.97 -2.55 17.34
C ALA A 61 -3.65 -3.88 17.72
N VAL A 62 -4.36 -4.53 16.78
CA VAL A 62 -5.10 -5.76 17.03
C VAL A 62 -4.23 -7.02 16.90
N LEU A 63 -3.18 -6.99 16.07
CA LEU A 63 -2.42 -8.18 15.66
C LEU A 63 -0.93 -8.13 16.00
N TYR A 64 -0.45 -7.18 16.81
CA TYR A 64 0.99 -7.02 17.08
C TYR A 64 1.67 -8.31 17.59
N ASP A 65 0.96 -9.13 18.35
CA ASP A 65 1.41 -10.40 18.94
C ASP A 65 1.08 -11.64 18.10
N LYS A 66 0.33 -11.46 17.00
CA LYS A 66 -0.18 -12.53 16.12
C LYS A 66 0.36 -12.44 14.70
N CYS A 67 1.44 -11.67 14.51
CA CYS A 67 2.04 -11.41 13.20
C CYS A 67 3.47 -11.93 13.14
N LEU A 68 3.80 -12.65 12.07
CA LEU A 68 5.16 -13.03 11.72
C LEU A 68 5.71 -12.07 10.67
N LYS A 69 6.98 -11.68 10.82
CA LYS A 69 7.63 -10.73 9.91
C LYS A 69 8.11 -11.44 8.65
N LEU A 70 7.70 -10.94 7.49
CA LEU A 70 8.26 -11.36 6.20
C LEU A 70 9.64 -10.74 5.96
N GLU A 71 10.48 -11.43 5.19
CA GLU A 71 11.72 -10.86 4.67
C GLU A 71 11.45 -9.56 3.89
N PRO A 72 12.32 -8.54 3.98
CA PRO A 72 12.03 -7.24 3.38
C PRO A 72 11.90 -7.25 1.84
N LYS A 73 12.40 -8.29 1.15
CA LYS A 73 12.27 -8.45 -0.31
C LYS A 73 10.82 -8.63 -0.78
N TRP A 74 9.94 -9.10 0.10
CA TRP A 74 8.51 -9.33 -0.18
C TRP A 74 7.64 -8.07 0.00
N ASN A 75 8.19 -7.00 0.57
CA ASN A 75 7.49 -5.72 0.70
C ASN A 75 8.53 -4.59 0.68
N TYR A 76 9.19 -4.42 -0.47
CA TYR A 76 10.30 -3.50 -0.64
C TYR A 76 9.81 -2.07 -0.81
N THR A 77 9.56 -1.41 0.32
CA THR A 77 9.08 -0.03 0.39
C THR A 77 10.22 0.99 0.40
N LYS A 78 9.89 2.29 0.26
CA LYS A 78 10.86 3.38 0.47
C LYS A 78 11.55 3.34 1.84
N GLY A 79 10.85 2.89 2.88
CA GLY A 79 11.43 2.74 4.22
C GLY A 79 12.47 1.63 4.27
N VAL A 80 12.20 0.52 3.55
CA VAL A 80 13.09 -0.63 3.45
C VAL A 80 14.32 -0.30 2.60
N MET A 81 14.16 0.35 1.43
CA MET A 81 15.26 0.82 0.58
C MET A 81 16.29 1.69 1.31
N LYS A 82 15.86 2.44 2.32
CA LYS A 82 16.77 3.27 3.13
C LYS A 82 17.63 2.48 4.11
N ARG A 83 17.25 1.24 4.41
CA ARG A 83 17.87 0.40 5.46
C ARG A 83 18.59 -0.82 4.88
N TYR A 84 18.08 -1.33 3.76
CA TYR A 84 18.57 -2.54 3.12
C TYR A 84 18.74 -2.25 1.64
N ASN A 85 19.92 -2.59 1.10
CA ASN A 85 20.14 -2.63 -0.33
C ASN A 85 19.83 -4.06 -0.82
N ILE A 86 18.66 -4.25 -1.44
CA ILE A 86 18.24 -5.53 -2.01
C ILE A 86 18.23 -5.36 -3.53
N ASP A 87 19.10 -6.12 -4.20
CA ASP A 87 19.32 -5.97 -5.65
C ASP A 87 18.12 -6.46 -6.47
N ASN A 88 17.49 -7.57 -6.05
CA ASN A 88 16.35 -8.16 -6.75
C ASN A 88 15.16 -8.38 -5.80
N PRO A 89 14.41 -7.33 -5.43
CA PRO A 89 13.23 -7.46 -4.60
C PRO A 89 12.11 -8.19 -5.36
N ALA A 90 11.41 -9.11 -4.69
CA ALA A 90 10.30 -9.84 -5.29
C ALA A 90 9.07 -8.94 -5.49
N ILE A 91 8.80 -8.02 -4.55
CA ILE A 91 7.69 -7.07 -4.63
C ILE A 91 8.18 -5.67 -4.27
N VAL A 92 8.14 -4.76 -5.24
CA VAL A 92 8.42 -3.33 -5.03
C VAL A 92 7.12 -2.61 -4.70
N HIS A 93 7.05 -2.05 -3.49
CA HIS A 93 5.87 -1.34 -3.03
C HIS A 93 6.13 0.18 -3.02
N PHE A 94 5.56 0.89 -3.99
CA PHE A 94 5.72 2.33 -4.20
C PHE A 94 4.98 3.20 -3.14
N THR A 95 5.41 3.11 -1.88
CA THR A 95 4.82 3.88 -0.76
C THR A 95 5.17 5.36 -0.79
N GLY A 96 4.29 6.20 -0.24
CA GLY A 96 4.47 7.64 -0.17
C GLY A 96 4.22 8.37 -1.49
N PRO A 97 4.59 9.67 -1.58
CA PRO A 97 4.13 10.55 -2.65
C PRO A 97 4.94 10.48 -3.96
N LYS A 98 6.19 9.99 -3.92
CA LYS A 98 7.05 9.90 -5.11
C LYS A 98 6.74 8.59 -5.84
N LYS A 99 6.01 8.68 -6.96
CA LYS A 99 5.56 7.52 -7.73
C LYS A 99 6.41 7.35 -9.00
N PRO A 100 6.59 6.13 -9.51
CA PRO A 100 7.43 5.91 -10.69
C PRO A 100 6.86 6.58 -11.95
N TRP A 101 5.54 6.75 -12.05
CA TRP A 101 4.89 7.44 -13.16
C TRP A 101 5.05 8.97 -13.17
N ASN A 102 5.49 9.59 -12.06
CA ASN A 102 5.58 11.06 -11.97
C ASN A 102 6.88 11.59 -11.33
N SER A 103 7.86 10.73 -11.06
CA SER A 103 9.09 11.14 -10.39
C SER A 103 10.29 10.31 -10.81
N LYS A 104 11.49 10.76 -10.43
CA LYS A 104 12.72 9.95 -10.51
C LYS A 104 12.68 8.92 -9.39
N HIS A 105 12.34 7.68 -9.73
CA HIS A 105 12.27 6.54 -8.81
C HIS A 105 13.22 5.43 -9.30
N PRO A 106 13.95 4.71 -8.40
CA PRO A 106 14.88 3.66 -8.81
C PRO A 106 14.24 2.61 -9.74
N PHE A 107 13.06 2.10 -9.36
CA PHE A 107 12.31 1.12 -10.16
C PHE A 107 11.38 1.72 -11.23
N LYS A 108 11.70 2.90 -11.77
CA LYS A 108 10.85 3.54 -12.80
C LYS A 108 10.86 2.76 -14.10
N HIS A 109 12.02 2.26 -14.52
CA HIS A 109 12.16 1.51 -15.76
C HIS A 109 11.36 0.20 -15.70
N GLU A 110 11.42 -0.52 -14.59
CA GLU A 110 10.65 -1.73 -14.36
C GLU A 110 9.15 -1.45 -14.36
N TYR A 111 8.71 -0.37 -13.69
CA TYR A 111 7.31 0.05 -13.72
C TYR A 111 6.83 0.32 -15.15
N LEU A 112 7.59 1.10 -15.93
CA LEU A 112 7.22 1.42 -17.31
C LEU A 112 7.19 0.15 -18.15
N ARG A 113 8.17 -0.74 -18.04
CA ARG A 113 8.20 -2.03 -18.74
C ARG A 113 6.90 -2.80 -18.51
N TYR A 114 6.45 -2.97 -17.27
CA TYR A 114 5.19 -3.66 -16.97
C TYR A 114 3.95 -2.89 -17.45
N LEU A 115 3.97 -1.55 -17.36
CA LEU A 115 2.88 -0.73 -17.89
C LEU A 115 2.72 -0.93 -19.40
N HIS A 116 3.80 -0.85 -20.18
CA HIS A 116 3.80 -1.05 -21.63
C HIS A 116 3.34 -2.47 -22.01
N SER A 117 3.69 -3.48 -21.22
CA SER A 117 3.20 -4.86 -21.43
C SER A 117 1.74 -5.08 -21.03
N SER A 118 1.11 -4.13 -20.34
CA SER A 118 -0.29 -4.25 -19.89
C SER A 118 -1.28 -3.74 -20.94
N LEU A 119 -2.55 -4.17 -20.82
CA LEU A 119 -3.65 -3.65 -21.63
C LEU A 119 -3.77 -2.12 -21.53
N LEU A 120 -3.45 -1.55 -20.37
CA LEU A 120 -3.47 -0.10 -20.17
C LEU A 120 -2.39 0.60 -20.99
N GLY A 121 -1.17 0.06 -21.03
CA GLY A 121 -0.08 0.63 -21.85
C GLY A 121 -0.42 0.59 -23.33
N GLN A 122 -0.91 -0.55 -23.80
CA GLN A 122 -1.35 -0.73 -25.19
C GLN A 122 -2.50 0.23 -25.57
N ALA A 123 -3.43 0.49 -24.65
CA ALA A 123 -4.53 1.44 -24.86
C ALA A 123 -4.05 2.90 -24.95
N ILE A 124 -3.08 3.29 -24.12
CA ILE A 124 -2.48 4.64 -24.13
C ILE A 124 -1.74 4.91 -25.44
N GLU A 125 -1.12 3.88 -26.03
CA GLU A 125 -0.38 3.98 -27.29
C GLU A 125 -1.26 3.89 -28.53
N SER A 126 -2.54 3.51 -28.39
CA SER A 126 -3.46 3.36 -29.51
C SER A 126 -3.83 4.71 -30.13
N PRO A 127 -3.75 4.87 -31.47
CA PRO A 127 -4.12 6.11 -32.19
C PRO A 127 -5.57 6.57 -31.97
N LYS A 128 -6.45 5.68 -31.47
CA LYS A 128 -7.85 6.03 -31.16
C LYS A 128 -7.99 6.82 -29.85
N TYR A 129 -7.06 6.68 -28.92
CA TYR A 129 -7.13 7.30 -27.59
C TYR A 129 -6.21 8.53 -27.43
N THR A 130 -5.29 8.77 -28.38
CA THR A 130 -4.47 9.99 -28.43
C THR A 130 -5.27 11.28 -28.70
N LYS A 131 -6.55 11.15 -29.12
CA LYS A 131 -7.46 12.28 -29.36
C LYS A 131 -8.34 12.67 -28.16
N TRP A 132 -8.27 11.99 -27.02
CA TRP A 132 -9.03 12.37 -25.84
C TRP A 132 -8.30 13.48 -25.04
N PRO A 133 -8.87 14.69 -24.88
CA PRO A 133 -8.22 15.82 -24.21
C PRO A 133 -8.02 15.62 -22.69
N ILE A 134 -8.36 14.44 -22.16
CA ILE A 134 -8.26 14.09 -20.74
C ILE A 134 -6.84 13.63 -20.35
N LEU A 135 -5.99 13.27 -21.33
CA LEU A 135 -4.60 12.85 -21.08
C LEU A 135 -3.64 13.99 -20.66
N ASN A 136 -4.06 15.26 -20.76
CA ASN A 136 -3.26 16.41 -20.33
C ASN A 136 -3.49 16.83 -18.86
N ARG A 137 -4.19 16.02 -18.04
CA ARG A 137 -4.30 16.27 -16.59
C ARG A 137 -3.85 15.04 -15.79
N PRO A 138 -2.74 15.11 -15.04
CA PRO A 138 -2.14 13.95 -14.34
C PRO A 138 -2.92 13.49 -13.09
N LEU A 139 -4.16 13.94 -12.88
CA LEU A 139 -4.88 13.77 -11.62
C LEU A 139 -6.13 12.87 -11.69
N LEU A 140 -6.53 12.37 -12.86
CA LEU A 140 -7.79 11.61 -12.97
C LEU A 140 -7.69 10.08 -12.86
N PHE A 141 -6.52 9.51 -12.58
CA PHE A 141 -6.36 8.04 -12.55
C PHE A 141 -6.68 7.36 -11.21
N ILE A 142 -7.15 8.09 -10.19
CA ILE A 142 -7.51 7.51 -8.87
C ILE A 142 -9.03 7.52 -8.60
N LYS A 143 -9.88 7.97 -9.55
CA LYS A 143 -11.33 8.08 -9.32
C LYS A 143 -12.22 7.21 -10.24
N LEU A 144 -11.72 6.04 -10.67
CA LEU A 144 -12.47 5.06 -11.46
C LEU A 144 -12.70 3.73 -10.71
N VAL A 145 -12.96 3.80 -9.39
CA VAL A 145 -13.52 2.68 -8.59
C VAL A 145 -14.76 3.12 -7.80
N SER A 146 -15.53 4.08 -8.33
CA SER A 146 -16.76 4.54 -7.66
C SER A 146 -17.96 4.76 -8.60
N PHE A 147 -17.98 4.13 -9.77
CA PHE A 147 -19.11 4.15 -10.70
C PHE A 147 -19.65 2.74 -11.03
N LEU A 148 -19.88 1.92 -10.00
CA LEU A 148 -20.72 0.71 -10.09
C LEU A 148 -21.76 0.64 -8.96
N ASN A 149 -22.20 1.80 -8.45
CA ASN A 149 -23.42 1.93 -7.66
C ASN A 149 -24.38 2.86 -8.40
N LEU A 150 -24.94 2.42 -9.52
CA LEU A 150 -26.13 3.03 -10.15
C LEU A 150 -26.62 2.16 -11.31
N LEU A 151 -27.10 0.95 -10.98
CA LEU A 151 -28.22 0.28 -11.65
C LEU A 151 -28.87 -0.64 -10.61
N ARG A 152 -29.72 -0.01 -9.78
CA ARG A 152 -30.98 -0.62 -9.33
C ARG A 152 -32.06 -0.04 -10.22
#